data_AF-A0A090I3R8-F1
#
_entry.id   AF-A0A090I3R8-F1
#
_cell.length_a   1.000
_cell.length_b   1.000
_cell.length_c   1.000
_cell.angle_alpha   90.00
_cell.angle_beta   90.00
_cell.angle_gamma   90.00
#
_symmetry.space_group_name_H-M   'P 1'
#
loop_
_entity.id
_entity.type
_entity.pdbx_description
1 polymer ?
#
loop_
_entity_poly.entity_id
_entity_poly.type
_entity_poly.pdbx_seq_one_letter_code
_entity_poly.pdbx_strand_id
1 'polypeptide(L)'
;MLIAQNHLQLIIEVAVIIHMGVLLLINIIPFTLSMVLFLSLILTMLLAGIFSIDSAMLFLPFVSHQEFTHPFGPLAVFAWVTLSASASLLSEVEIKSTSITALSLILFGVIAVAGGLMHRSFLILWFLGWFIGYFIMSKSFRRSVKITRKRVVTAVGAAVGGFAILEILSKVLNASVLSPLLRLSRIEEYSLPSLKMVINNTQLWGHVQGSCYWASSCLGGSDGYLSLPMNLINTLTLPFPLFFGVLVTKKDIIDYMLPGIFGVAFDFGYGGLLALLCWCAFVMASGFYVLRKYRSKRRVGSRRYLGREALLIGALTAFIAQSIIGLFLFNRTLNGSAMLTYIFLSAMVVAHLVSVRSSLR
;
A
#
# COMPACT_ATOMS: atom_id res chain seq x y z
N MET A 1 13.46 -6.66 -27.52
CA MET A 1 12.05 -6.58 -27.96
C MET A 1 11.20 -6.39 -26.71
N LEU A 2 10.69 -5.18 -26.45
CA LEU A 2 9.88 -4.84 -25.27
C LEU A 2 8.40 -5.14 -25.53
N ILE A 3 8.10 -6.40 -25.85
CA ILE A 3 6.72 -6.89 -25.92
C ILE A 3 6.66 -8.00 -24.89
N ALA A 4 6.07 -7.70 -23.72
CA ALA A 4 5.97 -8.67 -22.64
C ALA A 4 5.18 -9.89 -23.12
N GLN A 5 5.74 -11.09 -22.92
CA GLN A 5 5.11 -12.35 -23.34
C GLN A 5 4.26 -13.00 -22.24
N ASN A 6 4.44 -12.56 -20.99
CA ASN A 6 3.69 -13.01 -19.83
C ASN A 6 3.60 -11.91 -18.76
N HIS A 7 2.77 -12.13 -17.73
CA HIS A 7 2.55 -11.16 -16.65
C HIS A 7 3.81 -10.86 -15.83
N LEU A 8 4.64 -11.85 -15.55
CA LEU A 8 5.88 -11.66 -14.79
C LEU A 8 6.85 -10.72 -15.52
N GLN A 9 7.07 -10.95 -16.81
CA GLN A 9 7.93 -10.11 -17.64
C GLN A 9 7.43 -8.67 -17.64
N LEU A 10 6.12 -8.46 -17.81
CA LEU A 10 5.51 -7.14 -17.80
C LEU A 10 5.72 -6.43 -16.45
N ILE A 11 5.51 -7.14 -15.33
CA ILE A 11 5.73 -6.59 -13.99
C ILE A 11 7.20 -6.18 -13.81
N ILE A 12 8.15 -7.01 -14.25
CA ILE A 12 9.58 -6.72 -14.15
C ILE A 12 9.98 -5.52 -15.01
N GLU A 13 9.52 -5.45 -16.26
CA GLU A 13 9.83 -4.33 -17.16
C GLU A 13 9.32 -3.00 -16.59
N VAL A 14 8.07 -2.96 -16.13
CA VAL A 14 7.49 -1.77 -15.50
C VAL A 14 8.21 -1.45 -14.19
N ALA A 15 8.59 -2.46 -13.40
CA ALA A 15 9.36 -2.25 -12.18
C ALA A 15 10.72 -1.59 -12.46
N VAL A 16 11.45 -2.06 -13.46
CA VAL A 16 12.74 -1.46 -13.86
C VAL A 16 12.55 -0.01 -14.32
N ILE A 17 11.56 0.26 -15.18
CA ILE A 17 11.28 1.61 -15.67
C ILE A 17 10.97 2.57 -14.51
N ILE A 18 10.09 2.17 -13.58
CA ILE A 18 9.73 2.98 -12.43
C ILE A 18 10.93 3.21 -11.51
N HIS A 19 11.73 2.18 -11.23
CA HIS A 19 12.92 2.32 -10.38
C HIS A 19 13.94 3.28 -11.00
N MET A 20 14.18 3.19 -12.31
CA MET A 20 15.06 4.12 -13.02
C MET A 20 14.53 5.55 -13.01
N GLY A 21 13.24 5.75 -13.30
CA GLY A 21 12.61 7.07 -13.30
C GLY A 21 12.67 7.74 -11.93
N VAL A 22 12.36 7.01 -10.86
CA VAL A 22 12.39 7.53 -9.49
C VAL A 22 13.82 7.80 -9.02
N LEU A 23 14.78 6.95 -9.38
CA LEU A 23 16.20 7.17 -9.07
C LEU A 23 16.70 8.47 -9.71
N LEU A 24 16.36 8.72 -10.98
CA LEU A 24 16.69 9.97 -11.66
C LEU A 24 15.99 11.16 -11.00
N LEU A 25 14.70 11.03 -10.68
CA LEU A 25 13.93 12.09 -10.02
C LEU A 25 14.59 12.53 -8.69
N ILE A 26 14.94 11.58 -7.82
CA ILE A 26 15.56 11.87 -6.51
C ILE A 26 16.95 12.47 -6.64
N ASN A 27 17.70 12.12 -7.69
CA ASN A 27 19.04 12.62 -7.90
C ASN A 27 19.10 13.98 -8.62
N ILE A 28 18.16 14.27 -9.53
CA ILE A 28 18.11 15.52 -10.29
C ILE A 28 17.48 16.64 -9.46
N ILE A 29 16.40 16.35 -8.74
CA ILE A 29 15.64 17.38 -8.03
C ILE A 29 16.19 17.58 -6.60
N PRO A 30 16.53 18.81 -6.20
CA PRO A 30 16.90 19.11 -4.82
C PRO A 30 15.65 19.13 -3.93
N PHE A 31 15.32 18.00 -3.32
CA PHE A 31 14.21 17.88 -2.37
C PHE A 31 14.48 18.62 -1.05
N THR A 32 14.16 19.93 -1.04
CA THR A 32 14.18 20.77 0.17
C THR A 32 13.00 20.44 1.08
N LEU A 33 13.11 20.79 2.37
CA LEU A 33 12.04 20.53 3.34
C LEU A 33 10.73 21.24 2.96
N SER A 34 10.80 22.50 2.53
CA SER A 34 9.63 23.29 2.13
C SER A 34 8.95 22.71 0.88
N MET A 35 9.73 22.24 -0.11
CA MET A 35 9.18 21.60 -1.30
C MET A 35 8.45 20.30 -0.95
N VAL A 36 9.07 19.44 -0.13
CA VAL A 36 8.46 18.16 0.29
C VAL A 36 7.21 18.40 1.12
N LEU A 37 7.23 19.39 2.02
CA LEU A 37 6.06 19.79 2.79
C LEU A 37 4.91 20.26 1.89
N PHE A 38 5.18 21.15 0.94
CA PHE A 38 4.18 21.69 0.03
C PHE A 38 3.56 20.60 -0.86
N LEU A 39 4.41 19.77 -1.48
CA LEU A 39 3.96 18.66 -2.33
C LEU A 39 3.16 17.62 -1.55
N SER A 40 3.62 17.25 -0.35
CA SER A 40 2.89 16.29 0.50
C SER A 40 1.56 16.86 1.00
N LEU A 41 1.49 18.16 1.28
CA LEU A 41 0.23 18.82 1.65
C LEU A 41 -0.77 18.79 0.48
N ILE A 42 -0.36 19.21 -0.71
CA ILE A 42 -1.20 19.18 -1.92
C ILE A 42 -1.67 17.76 -2.20
N LEU A 43 -0.76 16.79 -2.18
CA LEU A 43 -1.10 15.40 -2.45
C LEU A 43 -2.08 14.85 -1.41
N THR A 44 -1.88 15.16 -0.12
CA THR A 44 -2.79 14.73 0.95
C THR A 44 -4.18 15.36 0.79
N MET A 45 -4.25 16.66 0.43
CA MET A 45 -5.53 17.35 0.18
C MET A 45 -6.26 16.77 -1.05
N LEU A 46 -5.55 16.52 -2.15
CA LEU A 46 -6.11 15.89 -3.34
C LEU A 46 -6.68 14.52 -3.01
N LEU A 47 -5.91 13.68 -2.32
CA LEU A 47 -6.38 12.35 -1.93
C LEU A 47 -7.59 12.42 -1.00
N ALA A 48 -7.58 13.29 0.01
CA ALA A 48 -8.73 13.52 0.87
C ALA A 48 -9.98 13.95 0.06
N GLY A 49 -9.81 14.83 -0.92
CA GLY A 49 -10.87 15.25 -1.83
C GLY A 49 -11.42 14.10 -2.66
N ILE A 50 -10.55 13.31 -3.30
CA ILE A 50 -10.97 12.17 -4.13
C ILE A 50 -11.67 11.11 -3.28
N PHE A 51 -11.16 10.76 -2.09
CA PHE A 51 -11.84 9.85 -1.16
C PHE A 51 -13.20 10.37 -0.72
N SER A 52 -13.34 11.69 -0.54
CA SER A 52 -14.63 12.31 -0.19
C SER A 52 -15.62 12.24 -1.34
N ILE A 53 -15.18 12.49 -2.58
CA ILE A 53 -16.02 12.38 -3.78
C ILE A 53 -16.46 10.94 -3.99
N ASP A 54 -15.54 9.97 -3.89
CA ASP A 54 -15.81 8.55 -4.06
C ASP A 54 -16.80 8.05 -2.99
N SER A 55 -16.66 8.52 -1.73
CA SER A 55 -17.62 8.24 -0.67
C SER A 55 -18.98 8.93 -0.89
N ALA A 56 -19.03 10.12 -1.48
CA ALA A 56 -20.29 10.80 -1.78
C ALA A 56 -21.06 10.09 -2.90
N MET A 57 -20.35 9.56 -3.90
CA MET A 57 -20.92 8.77 -5.00
C MET A 57 -21.62 7.50 -4.52
N LEU A 58 -21.23 6.95 -3.37
CA LEU A 58 -21.90 5.81 -2.75
C LEU A 58 -23.38 6.08 -2.42
N PHE A 59 -23.72 7.35 -2.16
CA PHE A 59 -25.09 7.77 -1.80
C PHE A 59 -25.92 8.25 -3.00
N LEU A 60 -25.34 8.29 -4.21
CA LEU A 60 -26.05 8.71 -5.42
C LEU A 60 -26.60 7.48 -6.17
N PRO A 61 -27.89 7.48 -6.56
CA PRO A 61 -28.45 6.42 -7.39
C PRO A 61 -27.72 6.37 -8.74
N PHE A 62 -27.55 5.17 -9.30
CA PHE A 62 -26.87 4.87 -10.58
C PHE A 62 -25.33 4.96 -10.61
N VAL A 63 -24.66 5.57 -9.62
CA VAL A 63 -23.19 5.72 -9.59
C VAL A 63 -22.53 4.95 -8.44
N SER A 64 -23.32 4.37 -7.54
CA SER A 64 -22.87 3.62 -6.34
C SER A 64 -21.93 2.43 -6.59
N HIS A 65 -21.78 2.00 -7.85
CA HIS A 65 -20.91 0.89 -8.24
C HIS A 65 -19.51 1.31 -8.67
N GLN A 66 -19.26 2.58 -8.98
CA GLN A 66 -17.95 3.05 -9.41
C GLN A 66 -17.00 3.14 -8.20
N GLU A 67 -15.78 2.61 -8.33
CA GLU A 67 -14.73 2.66 -7.29
C GLU A 67 -13.46 3.24 -7.89
N PHE A 68 -13.12 4.49 -7.54
CA PHE A 68 -11.96 5.16 -8.11
C PHE A 68 -10.74 5.14 -7.19
N THR A 69 -10.94 4.99 -5.88
CA THR A 69 -9.86 5.24 -4.90
C THR A 69 -9.08 4.01 -4.43
N HIS A 70 -9.39 2.84 -4.99
CA HIS A 70 -8.72 1.59 -4.63
C HIS A 70 -7.17 1.62 -4.73
N PRO A 71 -6.52 2.17 -5.76
CA PRO A 71 -5.05 2.22 -5.79
C PRO A 71 -4.43 3.19 -4.77
N PHE A 72 -5.22 4.12 -4.24
CA PHE A 72 -4.67 5.29 -3.55
C PHE A 72 -4.51 5.11 -2.05
N GLY A 73 -4.94 3.97 -1.48
CA GLY A 73 -4.79 3.68 -0.05
C GLY A 73 -3.33 3.84 0.45
N PRO A 74 -2.34 3.14 -0.14
CA PRO A 74 -0.94 3.28 0.22
C PRO A 74 -0.35 4.65 -0.12
N LEU A 75 -0.79 5.28 -1.22
CA LEU A 75 -0.37 6.65 -1.56
C LEU A 75 -0.85 7.67 -0.52
N ALA A 76 -2.02 7.46 0.08
CA ALA A 76 -2.52 8.30 1.16
C ALA A 76 -1.66 8.16 2.42
N VAL A 77 -1.22 6.94 2.77
CA VAL A 77 -0.23 6.74 3.84
C VAL A 77 1.06 7.49 3.52
N PHE A 78 1.58 7.33 2.30
CA PHE A 78 2.81 7.98 1.86
C PHE A 78 2.72 9.50 1.99
N ALA A 79 1.67 10.12 1.42
CA ALA A 79 1.47 11.55 1.43
C ALA A 79 1.32 12.10 2.85
N TRP A 80 0.44 11.49 3.64
CA TRP A 80 0.11 11.95 4.99
C TRP A 80 1.30 11.78 5.97
N VAL A 81 2.00 10.64 5.92
CA VAL A 81 3.18 10.42 6.77
C VAL A 81 4.32 11.36 6.37
N THR A 82 4.52 11.60 5.07
CA THR A 82 5.51 12.58 4.59
C THR A 82 5.19 13.99 5.11
N LEU A 83 3.92 14.39 5.06
CA LEU A 83 3.44 15.68 5.59
C LEU A 83 3.69 15.79 7.09
N SER A 84 3.32 14.75 7.85
CA SER A 84 3.52 14.67 9.30
C SER A 84 4.99 14.72 9.70
N ALA A 85 5.85 13.99 8.97
CA ALA A 85 7.29 13.98 9.18
C ALA A 85 7.91 15.34 8.86
N SER A 86 7.48 15.98 7.77
CA SER A 86 7.93 17.33 7.38
C SER A 86 7.55 18.37 8.43
N ALA A 87 6.31 18.35 8.92
CA ALA A 87 5.83 19.24 9.98
C ALA A 87 6.61 19.04 11.29
N SER A 88 6.95 17.80 11.62
CA SER A 88 7.79 17.47 12.78
C SER A 88 9.22 17.99 12.59
N LEU A 89 9.80 17.86 11.40
CA LEU A 89 11.13 18.39 11.11
C LEU A 89 11.17 19.92 11.13
N LEU A 90 10.11 20.63 10.72
CA LEU A 90 10.04 22.09 10.87
C LEU A 90 10.16 22.52 12.34
N SER A 91 9.46 21.83 13.24
CA SER A 91 9.53 22.13 14.67
C SER A 91 10.92 21.86 15.29
N GLU A 92 11.69 20.93 14.72
CA GLU A 92 13.08 20.68 15.12
C GLU A 92 14.04 21.79 14.66
N VAL A 93 13.63 22.60 13.68
CA VAL A 93 14.39 23.75 13.15
C VAL A 93 13.81 25.07 13.68
N GLU A 94 13.07 25.01 14.80
CA GLU A 94 12.46 26.17 15.49
C GLU A 94 11.44 26.95 14.64
N ILE A 95 10.91 26.35 13.56
CA ILE A 95 9.82 26.91 12.78
C ILE A 95 8.49 26.42 13.37
N LYS A 96 7.61 27.35 13.75
CA LYS A 96 6.27 27.03 14.27
C LYS A 96 5.48 26.24 13.22
N SER A 97 5.13 24.99 13.53
CA SER A 97 4.40 24.08 12.64
C SER A 97 3.10 23.53 13.25
N THR A 98 2.57 24.19 14.28
CA THR A 98 1.37 23.76 15.00
C THR A 98 0.13 23.71 14.11
N SER A 99 -0.06 24.73 13.26
CA SER A 99 -1.18 24.79 12.30
C SER A 99 -1.12 23.67 11.26
N ILE A 100 0.07 23.41 10.71
CA ILE A 100 0.31 22.35 9.72
C ILE A 100 0.08 20.97 10.35
N THR A 101 0.53 20.79 11.60
CA THR A 101 0.33 19.52 12.33
C THR A 101 -1.16 19.28 12.58
N ALA A 102 -1.90 20.31 12.96
CA ALA A 102 -3.35 20.23 13.13
C ALA A 102 -4.06 19.91 11.80
N LEU A 103 -3.70 20.60 10.71
CA LEU A 103 -4.24 20.34 9.38
C LEU A 103 -3.95 18.90 8.91
N SER A 104 -2.74 18.39 9.15
CA SER A 104 -2.38 17.02 8.83
C SER A 104 -3.26 15.99 9.55
N LEU A 105 -3.61 16.23 10.81
CA LEU A 105 -4.52 15.36 11.57
C LEU A 105 -5.96 15.43 11.05
N ILE A 106 -6.43 16.63 10.69
CA ILE A 106 -7.76 16.82 10.09
C ILE A 106 -7.84 16.05 8.76
N LEU A 107 -6.85 16.22 7.88
CA LEU A 107 -6.80 15.53 6.60
C LEU A 107 -6.75 14.00 6.76
N PHE A 108 -6.01 13.49 7.74
CA PHE A 108 -6.04 12.06 8.06
C PHE A 108 -7.43 11.60 8.51
N GLY A 109 -8.10 12.38 9.36
CA GLY A 109 -9.46 12.11 9.79
C GLY A 109 -10.42 12.01 8.60
N VAL A 110 -10.34 12.95 7.65
CA VAL A 110 -11.15 12.93 6.42
C VAL A 110 -10.86 11.67 5.59
N ILE A 111 -9.59 11.35 5.33
CA ILE A 111 -9.20 10.15 4.57
C ILE A 111 -9.68 8.88 5.27
N ALA A 112 -9.47 8.77 6.58
CA ALA A 112 -9.85 7.59 7.35
C ALA A 112 -11.38 7.38 7.36
N VAL A 113 -12.16 8.46 7.49
CA VAL A 113 -13.63 8.38 7.48
C VAL A 113 -14.15 8.11 6.07
N ALA A 114 -13.86 9.00 5.11
CA ALA A 114 -14.39 8.90 3.75
C ALA A 114 -13.88 7.64 3.05
N GLY A 115 -12.57 7.41 3.11
CA GLY A 115 -11.97 6.21 2.57
C GLY A 115 -12.35 4.95 3.34
N GLY A 116 -12.66 5.04 4.63
CA GLY A 116 -13.12 3.89 5.42
C GLY A 116 -14.53 3.46 5.07
N LEU A 117 -15.41 4.42 4.74
CA LEU A 117 -16.75 4.14 4.24
C LEU A 117 -16.70 3.38 2.90
N MET A 118 -15.82 3.82 2.00
CA MET A 118 -15.70 3.26 0.64
C MET A 118 -14.86 1.98 0.57
N HIS A 119 -13.68 1.97 1.20
CA HIS A 119 -12.68 0.91 1.13
C HIS A 119 -12.25 0.45 2.53
N ARG A 120 -13.14 -0.30 3.18
CA ARG A 120 -12.95 -0.76 4.57
C ARG A 120 -11.68 -1.57 4.82
N SER A 121 -11.17 -2.28 3.80
CA SER A 121 -9.88 -2.99 3.87
C SER A 121 -8.69 -2.04 4.07
N PHE A 122 -8.81 -0.76 3.67
CA PHE A 122 -7.76 0.24 3.85
C PHE A 122 -7.75 0.88 5.22
N LEU A 123 -8.80 0.75 6.04
CA LEU A 123 -8.74 1.21 7.42
C LEU A 123 -7.57 0.57 8.16
N ILE A 124 -7.41 -0.75 8.01
CA ILE A 124 -6.30 -1.50 8.61
C ILE A 124 -4.96 -0.98 8.07
N LEU A 125 -4.86 -0.75 6.75
CA LEU A 125 -3.68 -0.18 6.11
C LEU A 125 -3.32 1.21 6.67
N TRP A 126 -4.29 2.12 6.83
CA TRP A 126 -4.05 3.47 7.32
C TRP A 126 -3.70 3.50 8.80
N PHE A 127 -4.36 2.69 9.63
CA PHE A 127 -4.00 2.57 11.04
C PHE A 127 -2.62 1.93 11.22
N LEU A 128 -2.30 0.91 10.42
CA LEU A 128 -0.97 0.31 10.41
C LEU A 128 0.09 1.30 9.93
N GLY A 129 -0.18 2.04 8.85
CA GLY A 129 0.68 3.11 8.35
C GLY A 129 0.86 4.23 9.38
N TRP A 130 -0.20 4.61 10.09
CA TRP A 130 -0.12 5.56 11.19
C TRP A 130 0.80 5.07 12.31
N PHE A 131 0.60 3.82 12.75
CA PHE A 131 1.39 3.20 13.81
C PHE A 131 2.87 3.11 13.43
N ILE A 132 3.18 2.56 12.25
CA ILE A 132 4.55 2.43 11.74
C ILE A 132 5.18 3.81 11.55
N GLY A 133 4.48 4.75 10.93
CA GLY A 133 4.98 6.10 10.70
C GLY A 133 5.32 6.81 12.00
N TYR A 134 4.43 6.73 12.99
CA TYR A 134 4.68 7.28 14.32
C TYR A 134 5.85 6.60 15.03
N PHE A 135 5.97 5.27 14.90
CA PHE A 135 7.09 4.52 15.44
C PHE A 135 8.43 4.97 14.81
N ILE A 136 8.51 5.09 13.48
CA ILE A 136 9.71 5.54 12.77
C ILE A 136 10.06 6.98 13.18
N MET A 137 9.08 7.89 13.17
CA MET A 137 9.25 9.29 13.57
C MET A 137 9.72 9.42 15.02
N SER A 138 9.18 8.63 15.94
CA SER A 138 9.57 8.68 17.35
C SER A 138 11.04 8.33 17.56
N LYS A 139 11.52 7.30 16.87
CA LYS A 139 12.94 6.92 16.87
C LYS A 139 13.77 7.98 16.18
N SER A 140 13.24 8.66 15.14
CA SER A 140 13.96 9.71 14.41
C SER A 140 14.09 11.04 15.14
N PHE A 141 13.05 11.46 15.84
CA PHE A 141 12.97 12.77 16.48
C PHE A 141 13.15 12.70 18.01
N ARG A 142 13.51 11.53 18.56
CA ARG A 142 13.65 11.29 20.02
C ARG A 142 12.42 11.70 20.84
N ARG A 143 11.24 11.74 20.23
CA ARG A 143 9.97 11.98 20.93
C ARG A 143 9.54 10.68 21.59
N SER A 144 9.27 10.69 22.90
CA SER A 144 8.82 9.49 23.60
C SER A 144 7.42 9.11 23.11
N VAL A 145 7.28 7.98 22.42
CA VAL A 145 5.95 7.33 22.30
C VAL A 145 5.69 6.65 23.63
N LYS A 146 4.94 7.31 24.51
CA LYS A 146 4.33 6.60 25.62
C LYS A 146 3.13 5.84 25.06
N ILE A 147 3.39 4.65 24.48
CA ILE A 147 2.34 3.65 24.24
C ILE A 147 1.91 3.18 25.62
N THR A 148 0.89 3.82 26.18
CA THR A 148 0.31 3.43 27.46
C THR A 148 -0.73 2.35 27.23
N ARG A 149 -0.85 1.41 28.18
CA ARG A 149 -1.89 0.36 28.16
C ARG A 149 -3.28 0.95 27.94
N LYS A 150 -3.56 2.13 28.54
CA LYS A 150 -4.80 2.88 28.36
C LYS A 150 -5.08 3.22 26.88
N ARG A 151 -4.07 3.70 26.14
CA ARG A 151 -4.21 4.05 24.71
C ARG A 151 -4.47 2.82 23.84
N VAL A 152 -3.77 1.72 24.11
CA VAL A 152 -3.98 0.43 23.42
C VAL A 152 -5.39 -0.07 23.66
N VAL A 153 -5.86 -0.07 24.91
CA VAL A 153 -7.21 -0.52 25.26
C VAL A 153 -8.28 0.37 24.64
N THR A 154 -8.11 1.70 24.64
CA THR A 154 -9.06 2.60 23.93
C THR A 154 -9.05 2.39 22.42
N ALA A 155 -7.91 2.11 21.80
CA ALA A 155 -7.84 1.84 20.36
C ALA A 155 -8.54 0.53 20.00
N VAL A 156 -8.28 -0.54 20.76
CA VAL A 156 -8.98 -1.83 20.62
C VAL A 156 -10.47 -1.67 20.88
N GLY A 157 -10.84 -0.94 21.94
CA GLY A 157 -12.23 -0.65 22.26
C GLY A 157 -12.96 0.13 21.16
N ALA A 158 -12.31 1.13 20.56
CA ALA A 158 -12.86 1.86 19.42
C ALA A 158 -13.03 0.97 18.18
N ALA A 159 -12.08 0.06 17.92
CA ALA A 159 -12.19 -0.90 16.83
C ALA A 159 -13.38 -1.87 17.04
N VAL A 160 -13.49 -2.46 18.23
CA VAL A 160 -14.60 -3.36 18.60
C VAL A 160 -15.95 -2.62 18.58
N GLY A 161 -16.00 -1.40 19.10
CA GLY A 161 -17.18 -0.55 19.07
C GLY A 161 -17.61 -0.21 17.64
N GLY A 162 -16.65 0.14 16.77
CA GLY A 162 -16.90 0.35 15.34
C GLY A 162 -17.46 -0.90 14.65
N PHE A 163 -16.91 -2.08 14.96
CA PHE A 163 -17.44 -3.37 14.47
C PHE A 163 -18.89 -3.61 14.90
N ALA A 164 -19.20 -3.38 16.17
CA ALA A 164 -20.55 -3.56 16.71
C ALA A 164 -21.54 -2.58 16.08
N ILE A 165 -21.18 -1.30 15.94
CA ILE A 165 -22.02 -0.28 15.32
C ILE A 165 -22.31 -0.63 13.85
N LEU A 166 -21.29 -1.07 13.10
CA LEU A 166 -21.46 -1.48 11.70
C LEU A 166 -22.37 -2.71 11.56
N GLU A 167 -22.27 -3.68 12.46
CA GLU A 167 -23.15 -4.85 12.49
C GLU A 167 -24.60 -4.46 12.80
N ILE A 168 -24.81 -3.56 13.77
CA ILE A 168 -26.14 -3.05 14.11
C ILE A 168 -26.72 -2.27 12.93
N LEU A 169 -25.95 -1.36 12.32
CA LEU A 169 -26.38 -0.60 11.14
C LEU A 169 -26.69 -1.52 9.97
N SER A 170 -25.95 -2.61 9.78
CA SER A 170 -26.23 -3.60 8.74
C SER A 170 -27.61 -4.23 8.90
N LYS A 171 -27.96 -4.59 10.14
CA LYS A 171 -29.27 -5.16 10.47
C LYS A 171 -30.40 -4.16 10.36
N VAL A 172 -30.18 -2.92 10.83
CA VAL A 172 -31.20 -1.85 10.80
C VAL A 172 -31.48 -1.36 9.38
N LEU A 173 -30.44 -1.16 8.56
CA LEU A 173 -30.56 -0.66 7.19
C LEU A 173 -30.79 -1.78 6.16
N ASN A 174 -30.90 -3.03 6.61
CA ASN A 174 -30.94 -4.24 5.77
C ASN A 174 -29.83 -4.28 4.70
N ALA A 175 -28.69 -3.66 5.01
CA ALA A 175 -27.57 -3.51 4.11
C ALA A 175 -26.51 -4.54 4.51
N SER A 176 -26.60 -5.75 3.93
CA SER A 176 -25.69 -6.87 4.21
C SER A 176 -24.21 -6.53 3.99
N VAL A 177 -23.94 -5.55 3.14
CA VAL A 177 -22.59 -5.04 2.87
C VAL A 177 -21.96 -4.46 4.14
N LEU A 178 -22.74 -3.94 5.09
CA LEU A 178 -22.26 -3.34 6.35
C LEU A 178 -21.80 -4.37 7.41
N SER A 179 -22.23 -5.64 7.33
CA SER A 179 -21.98 -6.66 8.36
C SER A 179 -20.53 -7.17 8.36
N PRO A 180 -19.77 -6.98 9.45
CA PRO A 180 -18.44 -7.58 9.60
C PRO A 180 -18.49 -9.10 9.84
N LEU A 181 -19.54 -9.61 10.50
CA LEU A 181 -19.67 -11.05 10.80
C LEU A 181 -19.89 -11.89 9.54
N LEU A 182 -20.75 -11.43 8.63
CA LEU A 182 -20.99 -12.08 7.34
C LEU A 182 -19.72 -12.21 6.49
N ARG A 183 -18.73 -11.33 6.70
CA ARG A 183 -17.44 -11.42 6.00
C ARG A 183 -16.51 -12.46 6.60
N LEU A 184 -16.46 -12.57 7.93
CA LEU A 184 -15.67 -13.60 8.59
C LEU A 184 -16.15 -15.00 8.17
N SER A 185 -17.47 -15.22 8.11
CA SER A 185 -18.02 -16.49 7.65
C SER A 185 -17.69 -16.78 6.18
N ARG A 186 -17.75 -15.77 5.30
CA ARG A 186 -17.35 -15.92 3.89
C ARG A 186 -15.86 -16.24 3.73
N ILE A 187 -15.00 -15.64 4.55
CA ILE A 187 -13.56 -15.99 4.52
C ILE A 187 -13.39 -17.46 4.90
N GLU A 188 -14.02 -17.92 5.97
CA GLU A 188 -13.93 -19.31 6.41
C GLU A 188 -14.46 -20.29 5.35
N GLU A 189 -15.61 -19.98 4.77
CA GLU A 189 -16.30 -20.85 3.79
C GLU A 189 -15.58 -20.93 2.44
N TYR A 190 -14.99 -19.83 1.95
CA TYR A 190 -14.40 -19.77 0.61
C TYR A 190 -12.87 -19.83 0.56
N SER A 191 -12.14 -19.41 1.62
CA SER A 191 -10.67 -19.32 1.56
C SER A 191 -9.94 -20.63 1.85
N LEU A 192 -10.49 -21.49 2.72
CA LEU A 192 -9.86 -22.74 3.14
C LEU A 192 -9.66 -23.74 1.98
N PRO A 193 -10.67 -24.00 1.12
CA PRO A 193 -10.50 -24.87 -0.05
C PRO A 193 -9.47 -24.31 -1.05
N SER A 194 -9.50 -22.99 -1.29
CA SER A 194 -8.57 -22.30 -2.20
C SER A 194 -7.11 -22.38 -1.71
N LEU A 195 -6.88 -22.27 -0.40
CA LEU A 195 -5.55 -22.44 0.19
C LEU A 195 -4.98 -23.84 -0.05
N LYS A 196 -5.80 -24.89 0.15
CA LYS A 196 -5.38 -26.27 -0.09
C LYS A 196 -5.07 -26.52 -1.56
N MET A 197 -5.86 -25.94 -2.46
CA MET A 197 -5.62 -26.00 -3.90
C MET A 197 -4.28 -25.33 -4.25
N VAL A 198 -4.03 -24.11 -3.77
CA VAL A 198 -2.79 -23.38 -4.07
C VAL A 198 -1.56 -24.14 -3.58
N ILE A 199 -1.56 -24.57 -2.32
CA ILE A 199 -0.39 -25.24 -1.71
C ILE A 199 -0.03 -26.53 -2.44
N ASN A 200 -1.03 -27.33 -2.80
CA ASN A 200 -0.81 -28.63 -3.45
C ASN A 200 -0.36 -28.52 -4.91
N ASN A 201 -0.69 -27.42 -5.59
CA ASN A 201 -0.40 -27.23 -7.00
C ASN A 201 0.76 -26.26 -7.28
N THR A 202 1.28 -25.58 -6.25
CA THR A 202 2.43 -24.67 -6.40
C THR A 202 3.72 -25.47 -6.59
N GLN A 203 4.52 -25.08 -7.57
CA GLN A 203 5.83 -25.66 -7.84
C GLN A 203 6.96 -24.69 -7.43
N LEU A 204 8.22 -25.10 -7.61
CA LEU A 204 9.36 -24.20 -7.39
C LEU A 204 9.25 -22.96 -8.29
N TRP A 205 8.82 -23.17 -9.54
CA TRP A 205 8.53 -22.14 -10.53
C TRP A 205 7.11 -22.36 -11.05
N GLY A 206 6.27 -21.34 -10.91
CA GLY A 206 4.85 -21.42 -11.30
C GLY A 206 4.07 -22.50 -10.55
N HIS A 207 3.18 -23.17 -11.25
CA HIS A 207 2.26 -24.17 -10.71
C HIS A 207 1.97 -25.29 -11.73
N VAL A 208 1.35 -26.37 -11.25
CA VAL A 208 0.98 -27.52 -12.09
C VAL A 208 0.05 -27.06 -13.22
N GLN A 209 0.44 -27.32 -14.47
CA GLN A 209 -0.39 -27.02 -15.63
C GLN A 209 -1.76 -27.73 -15.53
N GLY A 210 -2.84 -27.02 -15.80
CA GLY A 210 -4.20 -27.54 -15.61
C GLY A 210 -4.87 -27.15 -14.29
N SER A 211 -4.10 -26.64 -13.31
CA SER A 211 -4.64 -26.24 -12.01
C SER A 211 -5.16 -24.79 -11.95
N CYS A 212 -4.97 -24.00 -13.01
CA CYS A 212 -5.54 -22.64 -13.11
C CYS A 212 -6.91 -22.61 -13.78
N TYR A 213 -7.64 -21.49 -13.63
CA TYR A 213 -9.02 -21.33 -14.13
C TYR A 213 -9.19 -21.76 -15.61
N TRP A 214 -8.14 -21.55 -16.40
CA TRP A 214 -8.09 -21.87 -17.82
C TRP A 214 -7.82 -23.36 -18.13
N ALA A 215 -7.72 -24.22 -17.12
CA ALA A 215 -7.51 -25.66 -17.22
C ALA A 215 -6.39 -26.02 -18.22
N SER A 216 -6.69 -26.73 -19.31
CA SER A 216 -5.69 -27.12 -20.32
C SER A 216 -4.99 -25.95 -21.01
N SER A 217 -5.58 -24.75 -20.99
CA SER A 217 -5.00 -23.53 -21.57
C SER A 217 -4.08 -22.79 -20.60
N CYS A 218 -3.81 -23.36 -19.42
CA CYS A 218 -2.86 -22.83 -18.45
C CYS A 218 -1.43 -22.82 -18.98
N LEU A 219 -0.70 -21.73 -18.72
CA LEU A 219 0.73 -21.62 -19.03
C LEU A 219 1.61 -22.34 -17.99
N GLY A 220 1.04 -22.69 -16.83
CA GLY A 220 1.78 -23.30 -15.72
C GLY A 220 2.59 -22.29 -14.90
N GLY A 221 2.25 -21.00 -15.00
CA GLY A 221 2.93 -19.89 -14.35
C GLY A 221 2.75 -18.57 -15.11
N SER A 222 2.74 -17.45 -14.37
CA SER A 222 2.48 -16.10 -14.90
C SER A 222 1.15 -15.99 -15.66
N ASP A 223 0.13 -16.68 -15.17
CA ASP A 223 -1.22 -16.73 -15.74
C ASP A 223 -2.06 -15.49 -15.38
N GLY A 224 -1.50 -14.58 -14.56
CA GLY A 224 -2.09 -13.27 -14.26
C GLY A 224 -2.75 -13.18 -12.89
N TYR A 225 -2.49 -14.12 -11.99
CA TYR A 225 -2.98 -14.04 -10.62
C TYR A 225 -2.47 -12.81 -9.86
N LEU A 226 -1.25 -12.38 -10.17
CA LEU A 226 -0.80 -11.00 -9.97
C LEU A 226 -0.56 -10.33 -11.30
N SER A 227 -1.20 -9.18 -11.48
CA SER A 227 -1.15 -8.46 -12.73
C SER A 227 -1.01 -6.96 -12.51
N LEU A 228 -0.60 -6.26 -13.57
CA LEU A 228 -0.70 -4.80 -13.64
C LEU A 228 -2.14 -4.37 -14.00
N PRO A 229 -2.48 -3.07 -14.08
CA PRO A 229 -3.84 -2.64 -14.38
C PRO A 229 -4.39 -3.27 -15.65
N MET A 230 -5.70 -3.57 -15.64
CA MET A 230 -6.38 -4.26 -16.74
C MET A 230 -6.20 -3.58 -18.10
N ASN A 231 -6.17 -2.25 -18.11
CA ASN A 231 -5.93 -1.50 -19.34
C ASN A 231 -4.58 -1.84 -19.97
N LEU A 232 -3.52 -2.03 -19.15
CA LEU A 232 -2.19 -2.37 -19.62
C LEU A 232 -2.11 -3.82 -20.14
N ILE A 233 -2.81 -4.73 -19.45
CA ILE A 233 -2.94 -6.14 -19.86
C ILE A 233 -3.62 -6.23 -21.23
N ASN A 234 -4.75 -5.54 -21.39
CA ASN A 234 -5.52 -5.54 -22.64
C ASN A 234 -4.73 -4.96 -23.80
N THR A 235 -3.98 -3.88 -23.59
CA THR A 235 -3.12 -3.28 -24.63
C THR A 235 -2.05 -4.25 -25.14
N LEU A 236 -1.57 -5.15 -24.27
CA LEU A 236 -0.52 -6.13 -24.61
C LEU A 236 -1.07 -7.53 -24.91
N THR A 237 -2.40 -7.68 -25.00
CA THR A 237 -3.09 -8.95 -25.30
C THR A 237 -2.68 -10.11 -24.38
N LEU A 238 -2.35 -9.81 -23.12
CA LEU A 238 -1.97 -10.82 -22.13
C LEU A 238 -3.21 -11.57 -21.58
N PRO A 239 -3.04 -12.81 -21.06
CA PRO A 239 -4.14 -13.60 -20.50
C PRO A 239 -4.91 -12.85 -19.42
N PHE A 240 -6.23 -13.00 -19.37
CA PHE A 240 -7.06 -12.35 -18.37
C PHE A 240 -6.75 -12.91 -16.96
N PRO A 241 -6.56 -12.04 -15.96
CA PRO A 241 -6.25 -12.44 -14.60
C PRO A 241 -7.51 -13.00 -13.90
N LEU A 242 -7.82 -14.28 -14.08
CA LEU A 242 -8.94 -14.95 -13.43
C LEU A 242 -8.44 -16.00 -12.43
N PHE A 243 -8.82 -15.83 -11.15
CA PHE A 243 -8.57 -16.83 -10.12
C PHE A 243 -9.69 -17.89 -10.10
N PHE A 244 -9.36 -19.12 -9.72
CA PHE A 244 -10.34 -20.17 -9.46
C PHE A 244 -11.22 -19.77 -8.26
N GLY A 245 -12.37 -19.16 -8.55
CA GLY A 245 -13.42 -18.86 -7.59
C GLY A 245 -14.67 -18.40 -8.33
N VAL A 246 -15.67 -19.29 -8.39
CA VAL A 246 -17.00 -19.07 -8.97
C VAL A 246 -17.76 -18.05 -8.12
N LEU A 247 -17.41 -16.77 -8.21
CA LEU A 247 -18.06 -15.74 -7.42
C LEU A 247 -18.27 -14.42 -8.22
N VAL A 248 -18.31 -14.55 -9.54
CA VAL A 248 -18.70 -13.50 -10.50
C VAL A 248 -20.21 -13.28 -10.45
N THR A 249 -20.74 -12.59 -9.43
CA THR A 249 -22.05 -11.90 -9.51
C THR A 249 -22.29 -10.81 -8.46
N LYS A 250 -21.52 -10.73 -7.37
CA LYS A 250 -21.70 -9.68 -6.35
C LYS A 250 -20.37 -9.05 -5.94
N LYS A 251 -20.34 -7.72 -5.87
CA LYS A 251 -19.21 -6.82 -5.54
C LYS A 251 -18.35 -7.22 -4.32
N ASP A 252 -18.85 -8.09 -3.44
CA ASP A 252 -18.16 -8.61 -2.26
C ASP A 252 -17.39 -9.93 -2.50
N ILE A 253 -17.34 -10.43 -3.74
CA ILE A 253 -16.91 -11.81 -3.97
C ILE A 253 -16.01 -11.99 -5.21
N ILE A 254 -14.96 -11.20 -5.29
CA ILE A 254 -13.80 -11.56 -6.10
C ILE A 254 -12.74 -12.06 -5.11
N ASP A 255 -11.96 -13.09 -5.49
CA ASP A 255 -10.87 -13.81 -4.78
C ASP A 255 -9.71 -12.92 -4.24
N TYR A 256 -10.06 -11.82 -3.58
CA TYR A 256 -9.18 -10.77 -3.12
C TYR A 256 -8.83 -10.87 -1.63
N MET A 257 -9.41 -11.87 -0.95
CA MET A 257 -9.20 -12.12 0.47
C MET A 257 -8.12 -13.18 0.75
N LEU A 258 -7.55 -13.79 -0.29
CA LEU A 258 -6.39 -14.66 -0.15
C LEU A 258 -5.15 -13.80 0.17
N PRO A 259 -4.33 -14.18 1.16
CA PRO A 259 -3.05 -13.53 1.40
C PRO A 259 -2.18 -13.54 0.13
N GLY A 260 -1.54 -12.41 -0.19
CA GLY A 260 -0.74 -12.26 -1.40
C GLY A 260 0.42 -13.25 -1.51
N ILE A 261 0.93 -13.79 -0.40
CA ILE A 261 1.94 -14.86 -0.46
C ILE A 261 1.47 -16.07 -1.27
N PHE A 262 0.20 -16.43 -1.19
CA PHE A 262 -0.37 -17.55 -1.93
C PHE A 262 -0.61 -17.18 -3.39
N GLY A 263 -1.05 -15.95 -3.67
CA GLY A 263 -1.15 -15.45 -5.04
C GLY A 263 0.21 -15.46 -5.76
N VAL A 264 1.25 -14.94 -5.10
CA VAL A 264 2.61 -14.85 -5.64
C VAL A 264 3.22 -16.22 -5.81
N ALA A 265 3.05 -17.09 -4.81
CA ALA A 265 3.53 -18.47 -4.88
C ALA A 265 2.84 -19.23 -5.99
N PHE A 266 1.52 -19.09 -6.16
CA PHE A 266 0.81 -19.79 -7.23
C PHE A 266 1.23 -19.27 -8.61
N ASP A 267 1.31 -17.95 -8.80
CA ASP A 267 1.61 -17.38 -10.12
C ASP A 267 3.08 -17.59 -10.54
N PHE A 268 4.02 -17.44 -9.60
CA PHE A 268 5.45 -17.40 -9.92
C PHE A 268 6.26 -18.52 -9.25
N GLY A 269 5.63 -19.39 -8.47
CA GLY A 269 6.27 -20.46 -7.71
C GLY A 269 6.88 -19.99 -6.39
N TYR A 270 7.34 -20.95 -5.58
CA TYR A 270 8.05 -20.66 -4.33
C TYR A 270 9.34 -19.85 -4.55
N GLY A 271 10.01 -20.02 -5.69
CA GLY A 271 11.16 -19.20 -6.08
C GLY A 271 10.81 -17.72 -6.26
N GLY A 272 9.70 -17.43 -6.94
CA GLY A 272 9.17 -16.07 -7.10
C GLY A 272 8.75 -15.44 -5.77
N LEU A 273 8.08 -16.21 -4.91
CA LEU A 273 7.74 -15.77 -3.55
C LEU A 273 9.00 -15.42 -2.73
N LEU A 274 10.00 -16.30 -2.72
CA LEU A 274 11.24 -16.06 -1.99
C LEU A 274 11.95 -14.79 -2.50
N ALA A 275 12.03 -14.61 -3.81
CA ALA A 275 12.62 -13.42 -4.42
C ALA A 275 11.89 -12.14 -3.98
N LEU A 276 10.56 -12.15 -3.96
CA LEU A 276 9.75 -11.02 -3.49
C LEU A 276 9.99 -10.71 -2.01
N LEU A 277 10.03 -11.74 -1.15
CA LEU A 277 10.29 -11.56 0.29
C LEU A 277 11.70 -11.01 0.55
N CYS A 278 12.71 -11.54 -0.15
CA CYS A 278 14.08 -11.02 -0.11
C CYS A 278 14.13 -9.56 -0.57
N TRP A 279 13.42 -9.20 -1.65
CA TRP A 279 13.31 -7.82 -2.10
C TRP A 279 12.68 -6.91 -1.04
N CYS A 280 11.58 -7.34 -0.43
CA CYS A 280 10.92 -6.57 0.64
C CYS A 280 11.87 -6.34 1.83
N ALA A 281 12.58 -7.38 2.25
CA ALA A 281 13.58 -7.29 3.32
C ALA A 281 14.71 -6.32 2.95
N PHE A 282 15.20 -6.38 1.71
CA PHE A 282 16.22 -5.47 1.19
C PHE A 282 15.75 -4.00 1.21
N VAL A 283 14.55 -3.71 0.70
CA VAL A 283 13.97 -2.35 0.70
C VAL A 283 13.82 -1.82 2.12
N MET A 284 13.30 -2.64 3.05
CA MET A 284 13.14 -2.23 4.45
C MET A 284 14.48 -1.95 5.13
N ALA A 285 15.44 -2.88 5.03
CA ALA A 285 16.75 -2.76 5.66
C ALA A 285 17.52 -1.55 5.12
N SER A 286 17.50 -1.36 3.80
CA SER A 286 18.14 -0.23 3.13
C SER A 286 17.51 1.11 3.51
N GLY A 287 16.18 1.18 3.56
CA GLY A 287 15.46 2.37 4.03
C GLY A 287 15.84 2.77 5.44
N PHE A 288 15.84 1.84 6.40
CA PHE A 288 16.27 2.10 7.78
C PHE A 288 17.74 2.51 7.89
N TYR A 289 18.61 1.89 7.09
CA TYR A 289 20.02 2.24 7.03
C TYR A 289 20.24 3.70 6.58
N VAL A 290 19.59 4.13 5.49
CA VAL A 290 19.70 5.51 5.01
C VAL A 290 19.09 6.50 6.01
N LEU A 291 17.97 6.16 6.63
CA LEU A 291 17.36 6.95 7.71
C LEU A 291 18.32 7.20 8.87
N ARG A 292 19.09 6.17 9.28
CA ARG A 292 20.12 6.31 10.31
C ARG A 292 21.21 7.30 9.88
N LYS A 293 21.62 7.25 8.61
CA LYS A 293 22.62 8.17 8.04
C LYS A 293 22.13 9.62 8.02
N TYR A 294 20.90 9.87 7.55
CA TYR A 294 20.31 11.21 7.55
C TYR A 294 20.17 11.77 8.97
N ARG A 295 19.67 10.96 9.91
CA ARG A 295 19.60 11.34 11.32
C ARG A 295 20.96 11.69 11.91
N SER A 296 22.00 10.92 11.59
CA SER A 296 23.35 11.20 12.06
C SER A 296 23.87 12.54 11.52
N LYS A 297 23.60 12.86 10.25
CA LYS A 297 23.99 14.15 9.65
C LYS A 297 23.21 15.33 10.23
N ARG A 298 21.91 15.15 10.50
CA ARG A 298 21.07 16.16 11.17
C ARG A 298 21.55 16.47 12.59
N ARG A 299 21.96 15.45 13.36
CA ARG A 299 22.52 15.64 14.71
C ARG A 299 23.81 16.47 14.75
N VAL A 300 24.57 16.46 13.65
CA VAL A 300 25.78 17.29 13.47
C VAL A 300 25.40 18.68 12.90
N GLY A 301 24.11 19.03 12.84
CA GLY A 301 23.62 20.33 12.40
C GLY A 301 23.34 20.45 10.90
N SER A 302 23.54 19.39 10.11
CA SER A 302 23.31 19.48 8.65
C SER A 302 21.82 19.49 8.30
N ARG A 303 21.37 20.57 7.65
CA ARG A 303 19.99 20.73 7.16
C ARG A 303 19.77 20.18 5.73
N ARG A 304 20.83 19.71 5.07
CA ARG A 304 20.83 19.33 3.64
C ARG A 304 19.85 18.20 3.30
N TYR A 305 19.60 17.28 4.24
CA TYR A 305 18.83 16.06 3.99
C TYR A 305 17.43 16.08 4.61
N LEU A 306 16.95 17.21 5.12
CA LEU A 306 15.67 17.27 5.85
C LEU A 306 14.47 16.85 4.98
N GLY A 307 14.36 17.37 3.75
CA GLY A 307 13.29 16.98 2.83
C GLY A 307 13.37 15.50 2.46
N ARG A 308 14.58 15.00 2.15
CA ARG A 308 14.82 13.57 1.86
C ARG A 308 14.53 12.66 3.06
N GLU A 309 14.81 13.11 4.30
CA GLU A 309 14.46 12.37 5.51
C GLU A 309 12.94 12.22 5.65
N ALA A 310 12.17 13.30 5.45
CA ALA A 310 10.71 13.23 5.51
C ALA A 310 10.11 12.33 4.42
N LEU A 311 10.59 12.47 3.18
CA LEU A 311 10.15 11.68 2.04
C LEU A 311 10.43 10.19 2.24
N LEU A 312 11.61 9.85 2.74
CA LEU A 312 12.00 8.47 3.05
C LEU A 312 11.15 7.88 4.19
N ILE A 313 10.83 8.66 5.23
CA ILE A 313 9.94 8.20 6.32
C ILE A 313 8.56 7.84 5.74
N GLY A 314 7.99 8.69 4.89
CA GLY A 314 6.70 8.42 4.25
C GLY A 314 6.75 7.21 3.34
N ALA A 315 7.74 7.13 2.46
CA ALA A 315 7.87 6.03 1.49
C ALA A 315 8.08 4.69 2.19
N LEU A 316 8.98 4.64 3.17
CA LEU A 316 9.25 3.43 3.95
C LEU A 316 8.03 2.99 4.75
N THR A 317 7.29 3.92 5.35
CA THR A 317 6.08 3.61 6.12
C THR A 317 5.00 3.01 5.23
N ALA A 318 4.72 3.67 4.09
CA ALA A 318 3.71 3.20 3.16
C ALA A 318 4.08 1.85 2.53
N PHE A 319 5.36 1.66 2.19
CA PHE A 319 5.87 0.39 1.68
C PHE A 319 5.68 -0.73 2.71
N ILE A 320 6.13 -0.56 3.97
CA ILE A 320 5.97 -1.59 5.01
C ILE A 320 4.49 -1.90 5.24
N ALA A 321 3.63 -0.89 5.34
CA ALA A 321 2.21 -1.09 5.52
C ALA A 321 1.60 -1.89 4.36
N GLN A 322 1.89 -1.50 3.11
CA GLN A 322 1.40 -2.21 1.93
C GLN A 322 1.98 -3.63 1.81
N SER A 323 3.26 -3.86 2.16
CA SER A 323 3.85 -5.20 2.18
C SER A 323 3.14 -6.10 3.18
N ILE A 324 2.87 -5.61 4.40
CA ILE A 324 2.20 -6.40 5.44
C ILE A 324 0.77 -6.75 5.03
N ILE A 325 -0.03 -5.75 4.63
CA ILE A 325 -1.42 -5.99 4.24
C ILE A 325 -1.46 -6.84 2.97
N GLY A 326 -0.63 -6.55 1.98
CA GLY A 326 -0.58 -7.21 0.69
C GLY A 326 -0.20 -8.67 0.76
N LEU A 327 0.91 -8.96 1.42
CA LEU A 327 1.45 -10.32 1.47
C LEU A 327 0.63 -11.19 2.43
N PHE A 328 0.20 -10.65 3.57
CA PHE A 328 -0.31 -11.48 4.67
C PHE A 328 -1.82 -11.35 4.94
N LEU A 329 -2.50 -10.35 4.38
CA LEU A 329 -3.95 -10.19 4.58
C LEU A 329 -4.72 -10.28 3.26
N PHE A 330 -4.48 -9.37 2.32
CA PHE A 330 -5.30 -9.20 1.12
C PHE A 330 -4.44 -8.92 -0.12
N ASN A 331 -4.38 -9.90 -1.03
CA ASN A 331 -3.66 -9.77 -2.32
C ASN A 331 -4.15 -8.59 -3.17
N ARG A 332 -5.38 -8.10 -2.97
CA ARG A 332 -5.92 -6.91 -3.65
C ARG A 332 -5.03 -5.67 -3.52
N THR A 333 -4.26 -5.59 -2.43
CA THR A 333 -3.34 -4.47 -2.20
C THR A 333 -1.98 -4.63 -2.90
N LEU A 334 -1.77 -5.76 -3.61
CA LEU A 334 -0.62 -6.02 -4.48
C LEU A 334 -1.04 -6.38 -5.91
N ASN A 335 -2.25 -6.02 -6.33
CA ASN A 335 -2.75 -6.38 -7.65
C ASN A 335 -3.30 -5.18 -8.43
N GLY A 336 -3.26 -5.25 -9.75
CA GLY A 336 -3.71 -4.19 -10.66
C GLY A 336 -2.96 -2.88 -10.42
N SER A 337 -3.72 -1.81 -10.19
CA SER A 337 -3.17 -0.47 -9.92
C SER A 337 -2.50 -0.34 -8.56
N ALA A 338 -2.81 -1.21 -7.59
CA ALA A 338 -2.11 -1.25 -6.32
C ALA A 338 -0.67 -1.82 -6.49
N MET A 339 -0.44 -2.71 -7.47
CA MET A 339 0.90 -3.21 -7.80
C MET A 339 1.82 -2.07 -8.30
N LEU A 340 1.32 -1.19 -9.17
CA LEU A 340 2.09 -0.01 -9.61
C LEU A 340 2.49 0.88 -8.44
N THR A 341 1.56 1.11 -7.51
CA THR A 341 1.84 1.87 -6.29
C THR A 341 2.89 1.17 -5.43
N TYR A 342 2.82 -0.15 -5.31
CA TYR A 342 3.79 -0.93 -4.54
C TYR A 342 5.21 -0.80 -5.10
N ILE A 343 5.34 -0.96 -6.42
CA ILE A 343 6.59 -0.78 -7.16
C ILE A 343 7.12 0.64 -7.00
N PHE A 344 6.25 1.64 -7.13
CA PHE A 344 6.62 3.05 -6.94
C PHE A 344 7.14 3.33 -5.53
N LEU A 345 6.46 2.84 -4.48
CA LEU A 345 6.90 3.03 -3.09
C LEU A 345 8.24 2.31 -2.81
N SER A 346 8.42 1.11 -3.36
CA SER A 346 9.72 0.41 -3.34
C SER A 346 10.81 1.27 -3.96
N ALA A 347 10.57 1.80 -5.16
CA ALA A 347 11.50 2.64 -5.89
C ALA A 347 11.85 3.92 -5.11
N MET A 348 10.85 4.56 -4.49
CA MET A 348 11.04 5.76 -3.67
C MET A 348 11.96 5.50 -2.48
N VAL A 349 11.94 4.32 -1.87
CA VAL A 349 12.88 3.96 -0.80
C VAL A 349 14.27 3.70 -1.37
N VAL A 350 14.39 2.82 -2.37
CA VAL A 350 15.69 2.36 -2.93
C VAL A 350 16.48 3.51 -3.56
N ALA A 351 15.80 4.46 -4.21
CA ALA A 351 16.45 5.60 -4.86
C ALA A 351 17.28 6.48 -3.89
N HIS A 352 17.03 6.41 -2.57
CA HIS A 352 17.84 7.13 -1.58
C HIS A 352 19.22 6.49 -1.32
N LEU A 353 19.45 5.24 -1.77
CA LEU A 353 20.76 4.58 -1.66
C LEU A 353 21.77 5.14 -2.65
N VAL A 354 21.29 5.49 -3.85
CA VAL A 354 22.13 5.99 -4.93
C VAL A 354 22.15 7.50 -4.84
N SER A 355 23.27 8.04 -4.36
CA SER A 355 23.56 9.47 -4.48
C SER A 355 24.58 9.68 -5.59
N VAL A 356 24.19 10.35 -6.67
CA VAL A 356 25.17 10.86 -7.64
C VAL A 356 26.02 11.89 -6.91
N ARG A 357 27.33 11.66 -6.82
CA ARG A 357 28.25 12.72 -6.39
C ARG A 357 28.12 13.84 -7.39
N SER A 358 27.69 15.02 -6.95
CA SER A 358 27.84 16.22 -7.75
C SER A 358 29.33 16.39 -8.02
N SER A 359 29.76 16.09 -9.24
CA SER A 359 31.05 16.51 -9.77
C SER A 359 31.01 18.03 -9.93
N LEU A 360 31.06 18.75 -8.82
CA LEU A 360 31.37 20.18 -8.84
C LEU A 360 32.89 20.29 -8.89
N ARG A 361 33.39 20.52 -10.12
CA ARG A 361 34.55 21.37 -10.35
C ARG A 361 34.19 22.81 -9.99
#